data_AF-A0A1A8B079-F1
#
_entry.id   AF-A0A1A8B079-F1
#
_cell.length_a   1.000
_cell.length_b   1.000
_cell.length_c   1.000
_cell.angle_alpha   90.00
_cell.angle_beta   90.00
_cell.angle_gamma   90.00
#
_symmetry.space_group_name_H-M   'P 1'
#
loop_
_entity.id
_entity.type
_entity.pdbx_description
1 polymer ?
#
loop_
_entity_poly.entity_id
_entity_poly.type
_entity_poly.pdbx_seq_one_letter_code
_entity_poly.pdbx_strand_id
1 'polypeptide(L)'
;MTKKEKKGGSADESSKCVARFWKVFPHLTLCGSLVLYATLGALVFQHIEGGSPSRTESDYQMFLGQLVHTVQNHSKNSSFTHEGIVEEVKNEMKNFKSVWFQGPHRWDFFGSMFFCCTVFTTVGYGEIYPVTLTGKVVCVIYAMVGIPLMLLIILDVGDFLAVVMFSSYSRIHKLYKALRSKT
;
A
#
# COMPACT_ATOMS: atom_id res chain seq x y z
N MET A 1 33.92 55.04 -30.47
CA MET A 1 32.86 54.33 -31.21
C MET A 1 32.67 52.95 -30.59
N THR A 2 31.48 52.72 -30.01
CA THR A 2 30.77 51.43 -29.83
C THR A 2 31.41 50.25 -29.07
N LYS A 3 31.03 50.17 -27.78
CA LYS A 3 30.62 48.96 -27.04
C LYS A 3 29.68 48.06 -27.87
N LYS A 4 29.90 46.74 -27.86
CA LYS A 4 28.93 45.62 -27.99
C LYS A 4 29.73 44.31 -27.82
N GLU A 5 29.33 43.26 -27.12
CA GLU A 5 28.26 42.97 -26.17
C GLU A 5 28.66 41.61 -25.58
N LYS A 6 29.00 41.57 -24.28
CA LYS A 6 29.26 40.33 -23.54
C LYS A 6 28.03 40.08 -22.67
N LYS A 7 26.92 39.62 -23.26
CA LYS A 7 25.67 39.28 -22.55
C LYS A 7 24.88 38.26 -23.38
N GLY A 8 25.12 36.97 -23.16
CA GLY A 8 24.38 35.92 -23.86
C GLY A 8 24.43 34.52 -23.22
N GLY A 9 25.49 34.19 -22.47
CA GLY A 9 25.67 32.81 -21.95
C GLY A 9 24.83 32.42 -20.73
N SER A 10 24.52 33.35 -19.81
CA SER A 10 23.93 33.01 -18.50
C SER A 10 22.40 32.91 -18.51
N ALA A 11 21.70 33.67 -19.37
CA ALA A 11 20.24 33.64 -19.48
C ALA A 11 19.72 32.40 -20.24
N ASP A 12 20.53 31.86 -21.16
CA ASP A 12 20.21 30.69 -21.98
C ASP A 12 20.33 29.37 -21.19
N GLU A 13 21.31 29.25 -20.28
CA GLU A 13 21.44 28.09 -19.38
C GLU A 13 20.34 28.02 -18.31
N SER A 14 19.96 29.16 -17.73
CA SER A 14 18.86 29.24 -16.76
C SER A 14 17.51 28.88 -17.39
N SER A 15 17.25 29.36 -18.61
CA SER A 15 16.03 29.04 -19.36
C SER A 15 15.95 27.57 -19.77
N LYS A 16 17.08 26.94 -20.10
CA LYS A 16 17.18 25.50 -20.39
C LYS A 16 16.95 24.64 -19.14
N CYS A 17 17.43 25.09 -17.98
CA CYS A 17 17.22 24.41 -16.70
C CYS A 17 15.74 24.47 -16.27
N VAL A 18 15.12 25.64 -16.40
CA VAL A 18 13.67 25.85 -16.15
C VAL A 18 12.83 25.03 -17.13
N ALA A 19 13.20 24.97 -18.42
CA ALA A 19 12.47 24.18 -19.41
C ALA A 19 12.58 22.65 -19.18
N ARG A 20 13.73 22.16 -18.69
CA ARG A 20 13.88 20.75 -18.28
C ARG A 20 13.10 20.46 -17.01
N PHE A 21 13.11 21.37 -16.04
CA PHE A 21 12.32 21.25 -14.82
C PHE A 21 10.82 21.20 -15.11
N TRP A 22 10.33 22.06 -16.01
CA TRP A 22 8.91 22.07 -16.40
C TRP A 22 8.47 20.81 -17.15
N LYS A 23 9.40 20.13 -17.85
CA LYS A 23 9.12 18.81 -18.45
C LYS A 23 9.04 17.69 -17.42
N VAL A 24 9.79 17.77 -16.32
CA VAL A 24 9.80 16.75 -15.25
C VAL A 24 8.70 17.02 -14.21
N PHE A 25 8.25 18.27 -14.12
CA PHE A 25 7.18 18.71 -13.22
C PHE A 25 5.89 17.89 -13.30
N PRO A 26 5.29 17.61 -14.48
CA PRO A 26 4.06 16.81 -14.55
C PRO A 26 4.22 15.41 -13.96
N HIS A 27 5.35 14.74 -14.24
CA HIS A 27 5.68 13.42 -13.70
C HIS A 27 5.81 13.45 -12.16
N LEU A 28 6.53 14.44 -11.62
CA LEU A 28 6.68 14.64 -10.18
C LEU A 28 5.35 15.01 -9.49
N THR A 29 4.50 15.81 -10.15
CA THR A 29 3.18 16.18 -9.61
C THR A 29 2.23 14.99 -9.55
N LEU A 30 2.27 14.08 -10.52
CA LEU A 30 1.48 12.85 -10.51
C LEU A 30 1.91 11.94 -9.35
N CYS A 31 3.21 11.70 -9.19
CA CYS A 31 3.74 10.96 -8.05
C CYS A 31 3.39 11.61 -6.70
N GLY A 32 3.52 12.93 -6.60
CA GLY A 32 3.15 13.68 -5.39
C GLY A 32 1.66 13.60 -5.08
N SER A 33 0.79 13.63 -6.10
CA SER A 33 -0.66 13.50 -5.94
C SER A 33 -1.06 12.14 -5.37
N LEU A 34 -0.36 11.06 -5.75
CA LEU A 34 -0.60 9.73 -5.21
C LEU A 34 -0.18 9.62 -3.75
N VAL A 35 0.97 10.20 -3.38
CA VAL A 35 1.43 10.23 -1.99
C VAL A 35 0.40 10.99 -1.13
N LEU A 36 -0.08 12.14 -1.62
CA LEU A 36 -1.14 12.89 -0.93
C LEU A 36 -2.45 12.10 -0.84
N TYR A 37 -2.82 11.39 -1.91
CA TYR A 37 -4.02 10.54 -1.92
C TYR A 37 -3.92 9.41 -0.88
N ALA A 38 -2.76 8.75 -0.81
CA ALA A 38 -2.50 7.70 0.15
C ALA A 38 -2.48 8.20 1.60
N THR A 39 -1.92 9.38 1.87
CA THR A 39 -1.93 9.97 3.21
C THR A 39 -3.32 10.39 3.65
N LEU A 40 -4.12 10.98 2.75
CA LEU A 40 -5.53 11.32 3.02
C LEU A 40 -6.36 10.06 3.30
N GLY A 41 -6.20 9.01 2.48
CA GLY A 41 -6.83 7.72 2.72
C GLY A 41 -6.44 7.14 4.09
N ALA A 42 -5.15 7.17 4.42
CA ALA A 42 -4.64 6.66 5.69
C ALA A 42 -5.29 7.35 6.89
N LEU A 43 -5.41 8.68 6.87
CA LEU A 43 -6.06 9.45 7.93
C LEU A 43 -7.54 9.10 8.06
N VAL A 44 -8.24 8.93 6.94
CA VAL A 44 -9.67 8.55 6.93
C VAL A 44 -9.87 7.17 7.53
N PHE A 45 -9.13 6.15 7.07
CA PHE A 45 -9.27 4.79 7.58
C PHE A 45 -8.79 4.65 9.02
N GLN A 46 -7.71 5.33 9.40
CA GLN A 46 -7.26 5.38 10.79
C GLN A 46 -8.34 5.97 11.70
N HIS A 47 -9.04 7.02 11.24
CA HIS A 47 -10.11 7.62 12.02
C HIS A 47 -11.35 6.72 12.13
N ILE A 48 -11.74 6.04 11.05
CA ILE A 48 -12.94 5.19 11.01
C ILE A 48 -12.71 3.87 11.75
N GLU A 49 -11.58 3.20 11.50
CA GLU A 49 -11.31 1.84 11.97
C GLU A 49 -10.44 1.82 13.23
N GLY A 50 -9.57 2.82 13.44
CA GLY A 50 -8.70 2.91 14.63
C GLY A 50 -9.47 3.17 15.94
N GLY A 51 -10.71 3.64 15.85
CA GLY A 51 -11.60 3.86 17.01
C GLY A 51 -12.41 2.63 17.45
N SER A 52 -12.27 1.48 16.78
CA SER A 52 -13.05 0.26 17.05
C SER A 52 -12.34 -0.86 17.87
N PRO A 53 -11.36 -0.60 18.76
CA PRO A 53 -10.52 -1.65 19.33
C PRO A 53 -11.18 -2.48 20.44
N SER A 54 -12.19 -1.94 21.12
CA SER A 54 -12.69 -2.54 22.37
C SER A 54 -13.64 -3.72 22.19
N ARG A 55 -14.37 -3.79 21.07
CA ARG A 55 -15.38 -4.85 20.88
C ARG A 55 -14.78 -6.16 20.37
N THR A 56 -13.84 -6.09 19.45
CA THR A 56 -13.20 -7.26 18.83
C THR A 56 -12.30 -8.03 19.80
N GLU A 57 -11.53 -7.32 20.64
CA GLU A 57 -10.64 -7.95 21.62
C GLU A 57 -11.44 -8.67 22.71
N SER A 58 -12.49 -8.04 23.25
CA SER A 58 -13.35 -8.67 24.26
C SER A 58 -14.10 -9.89 23.71
N ASP A 59 -14.62 -9.82 22.47
CA ASP A 59 -15.27 -10.95 21.81
C ASP A 59 -14.30 -12.13 21.61
N TYR A 60 -13.04 -11.85 21.25
CA TYR A 60 -11.99 -12.87 21.09
C TYR A 60 -11.63 -13.55 22.41
N GLN A 61 -11.38 -12.76 23.47
CA GLN A 61 -11.08 -13.29 24.80
C GLN A 61 -12.24 -14.12 25.35
N MET A 62 -13.49 -13.70 25.10
CA MET A 62 -14.68 -14.45 25.50
C MET A 62 -14.78 -15.80 24.75
N PHE A 63 -14.51 -15.81 23.44
CA PHE A 63 -14.45 -17.03 22.65
C PHE A 63 -13.35 -17.99 23.12
N LEU A 64 -12.15 -17.49 23.40
CA LEU A 64 -11.06 -18.31 23.96
C LEU A 64 -11.45 -18.90 25.32
N GLY A 65 -12.11 -18.11 26.17
CA GLY A 65 -12.63 -18.59 27.45
C GLY A 65 -13.63 -19.71 27.28
N GLN A 66 -14.56 -19.59 26.31
CA GLN A 66 -15.52 -20.65 25.98
C GLN A 66 -14.82 -21.91 25.46
N LEU A 67 -13.88 -21.78 24.53
CA LEU A 67 -13.12 -22.92 24.01
C LEU A 67 -12.35 -23.65 25.11
N VAL A 68 -11.61 -22.91 25.94
CA VAL A 68 -10.83 -23.49 27.04
C VAL A 68 -11.76 -24.17 28.03
N HIS A 69 -12.89 -23.54 28.39
CA HIS A 69 -13.86 -24.15 29.28
C HIS A 69 -14.46 -25.43 28.70
N THR A 70 -14.86 -25.43 27.42
CA THR A 70 -15.40 -26.62 26.74
C THR A 70 -14.39 -27.76 26.73
N VAL A 71 -13.13 -27.49 26.36
CA VAL A 71 -12.05 -28.48 26.36
C VAL A 71 -11.75 -28.99 27.77
N GLN A 72 -11.64 -28.10 28.77
CA GLN A 72 -11.32 -28.46 30.15
C GLN A 72 -12.43 -29.28 30.81
N ASN A 73 -13.69 -28.90 30.58
CA ASN A 73 -14.85 -29.59 31.13
C ASN A 73 -14.99 -31.00 30.53
N HIS A 74 -14.79 -31.14 29.22
CA HIS A 74 -14.87 -32.44 28.55
C HIS A 74 -13.62 -33.30 28.80
N SER A 75 -12.44 -32.70 28.99
CA SER A 75 -11.21 -33.41 29.34
C SER A 75 -11.25 -34.06 30.74
N LYS A 76 -12.00 -33.48 31.69
CA LYS A 76 -12.17 -34.05 33.03
C LYS A 76 -13.22 -35.14 33.10
N ASN A 77 -14.06 -35.27 32.07
CA ASN A 77 -15.10 -36.27 31.99
C ASN A 77 -14.53 -37.51 31.28
N SER A 78 -13.98 -38.44 32.07
CA SER A 78 -13.19 -39.61 31.65
C SER A 78 -13.90 -40.64 30.75
N SER A 79 -15.07 -40.32 30.19
CA SER A 79 -15.93 -41.22 29.42
C SER A 79 -16.10 -40.84 27.94
N PHE A 80 -15.38 -39.83 27.45
CA PHE A 80 -15.57 -39.30 26.10
C PHE A 80 -14.39 -39.62 25.15
N THR A 81 -14.71 -40.17 23.98
CA THR A 81 -13.77 -40.48 22.90
C THR A 81 -13.19 -39.21 22.27
N HIS A 82 -11.92 -39.25 21.83
CA HIS A 82 -11.25 -38.12 21.16
C HIS A 82 -12.06 -37.51 19.99
N GLU A 83 -12.83 -38.34 19.28
CA GLU A 83 -13.65 -37.90 18.15
C GLU A 83 -14.80 -36.95 18.55
N GLY A 84 -15.41 -37.17 19.71
CA GLY A 84 -16.50 -36.31 20.19
C GLY A 84 -15.99 -34.92 20.59
N ILE A 85 -14.79 -34.84 21.20
CA ILE A 85 -14.14 -33.56 21.53
C ILE A 85 -13.82 -32.78 20.26
N VAL A 86 -13.31 -33.47 19.23
CA VAL A 86 -12.97 -32.84 17.94
C VAL A 86 -14.22 -32.28 17.26
N GLU A 87 -15.35 -32.99 17.25
CA GLU A 87 -16.58 -32.48 16.65
C GLU A 87 -17.15 -31.26 17.40
N GLU A 88 -17.10 -31.25 18.74
CA GLU A 88 -17.56 -30.10 19.53
C GLU A 88 -16.66 -28.88 19.33
N VAL A 89 -15.34 -29.06 19.40
CA VAL A 89 -14.37 -27.99 19.10
C VAL A 89 -14.54 -27.48 17.67
N LYS A 90 -14.75 -28.37 16.71
CA LYS A 90 -15.03 -28.01 15.32
C LYS A 90 -16.32 -27.22 15.19
N ASN A 91 -17.34 -27.52 16.00
CA ASN A 91 -18.58 -26.77 16.02
C ASN A 91 -18.38 -25.36 16.58
N GLU A 92 -17.62 -25.19 17.66
CA GLU A 92 -17.25 -23.89 18.20
C GLU A 92 -16.37 -23.08 17.24
N MET A 93 -15.43 -23.75 16.55
CA MET A 93 -14.61 -23.14 15.50
C MET A 93 -15.44 -22.58 14.33
N LYS A 94 -16.69 -23.01 14.11
CA LYS A 94 -17.56 -22.36 13.10
C LYS A 94 -17.92 -20.93 13.46
N ASN A 95 -17.96 -20.59 14.75
CA ASN A 95 -18.19 -19.24 15.23
C ASN A 95 -16.92 -18.37 15.20
N PHE A 96 -15.79 -18.95 14.78
CA PHE A 96 -14.54 -18.24 14.67
C PHE A 96 -14.62 -17.11 13.63
N LYS A 97 -14.28 -15.88 14.04
CA LYS A 97 -14.21 -14.74 13.12
C LYS A 97 -12.76 -14.42 12.80
N SER A 98 -12.40 -14.45 11.51
CA SER A 98 -11.05 -14.10 11.04
C SER A 98 -10.62 -12.67 11.40
N VAL A 99 -11.57 -11.79 11.68
CA VAL A 99 -11.33 -10.42 12.18
C VAL A 99 -10.55 -10.39 13.50
N TRP A 100 -10.61 -11.45 14.31
CA TRP A 100 -9.86 -11.52 15.57
C TRP A 100 -8.34 -11.58 15.36
N PHE A 101 -7.87 -12.00 14.18
CA PHE A 101 -6.44 -11.90 13.83
C PHE A 101 -6.02 -10.46 13.49
N GLN A 102 -6.97 -9.58 13.22
CA GLN A 102 -6.71 -8.15 13.02
C GLN A 102 -6.69 -7.45 14.37
N GLY A 103 -5.55 -7.54 15.05
CA GLY A 103 -5.32 -6.80 16.29
C GLY A 103 -5.48 -5.29 16.07
N PRO A 104 -6.01 -4.55 17.07
CA PRO A 104 -6.29 -3.12 16.96
C PRO A 104 -5.06 -2.25 16.66
N HIS A 105 -3.86 -2.72 17.03
CA HIS A 105 -2.59 -2.06 16.71
C HIS A 105 -2.26 -2.01 15.21
N ARG A 106 -2.99 -2.77 14.37
CA ARG A 106 -2.74 -2.79 12.92
C ARG A 106 -3.26 -1.54 12.20
N TRP A 107 -4.17 -0.78 12.82
CA TRP A 107 -4.70 0.49 12.28
C TRP A 107 -3.88 1.72 12.71
N ASP A 108 -2.57 1.57 12.89
CA ASP A 108 -1.65 2.69 13.01
C ASP A 108 -1.58 3.49 11.69
N PHE A 109 -1.00 4.70 11.72
CA PHE A 109 -0.85 5.54 10.53
C PHE A 109 -0.16 4.81 9.37
N PHE A 110 0.96 4.11 9.66
CA PHE A 110 1.68 3.33 8.67
C PHE A 110 0.92 2.10 8.19
N GLY A 111 0.19 1.41 9.07
CA GLY A 111 -0.66 0.29 8.70
C GLY A 111 -1.81 0.71 7.79
N SER A 112 -2.42 1.86 8.09
CA SER A 112 -3.49 2.47 7.29
C SER A 112 -2.98 2.95 5.93
N MET A 113 -1.77 3.53 5.88
CA MET A 113 -1.11 3.92 4.63
C MET A 113 -0.76 2.70 3.78
N PHE A 114 -0.22 1.65 4.39
CA PHE A 114 0.06 0.39 3.70
C PHE A 114 -1.21 -0.24 3.13
N PHE A 115 -2.29 -0.28 3.92
CA PHE A 115 -3.61 -0.70 3.44
C PHE A 115 -4.05 0.11 2.21
N CYS A 116 -4.02 1.45 2.30
CA CYS A 116 -4.36 2.33 1.19
C CYS A 116 -3.55 2.02 -0.07
N CYS A 117 -2.24 1.80 0.07
CA CYS A 117 -1.36 1.40 -1.01
C CYS A 117 -1.80 0.08 -1.64
N THR A 118 -2.08 -0.94 -0.85
CA THR A 118 -2.52 -2.25 -1.36
C THR A 118 -3.86 -2.19 -2.09
N VAL A 119 -4.73 -1.22 -1.74
CA VAL A 119 -6.03 -1.03 -2.38
C VAL A 119 -5.88 -0.43 -3.79
N PHE A 120 -5.23 0.73 -3.94
CA PHE A 120 -5.11 1.34 -5.26
C PHE A 120 -4.12 0.62 -6.19
N THR A 121 -3.16 -0.14 -5.63
CA THR A 121 -2.29 -1.04 -6.40
C THR A 121 -2.95 -2.37 -6.74
N THR A 122 -4.17 -2.62 -6.23
CA THR A 122 -4.92 -3.87 -6.42
C THR A 122 -4.21 -5.14 -5.94
N VAL A 123 -3.21 -5.00 -5.05
CA VAL A 123 -2.48 -6.14 -4.46
C VAL A 123 -3.36 -6.88 -3.46
N GLY A 124 -3.99 -6.13 -2.54
CA GLY A 124 -5.00 -6.65 -1.62
C GLY A 124 -4.60 -7.88 -0.78
N TYR A 125 -3.55 -7.79 0.04
CA TYR A 125 -3.10 -8.91 0.90
C TYR A 125 -4.18 -9.48 1.84
N GLY A 126 -5.21 -8.69 2.18
CA GLY A 126 -6.30 -9.13 3.05
C GLY A 126 -5.93 -9.25 4.54
N GLU A 127 -4.72 -8.82 4.92
CA GLU A 127 -4.25 -8.84 6.30
C GLU A 127 -4.84 -7.70 7.14
N ILE A 128 -5.11 -6.56 6.51
CA ILE A 128 -5.78 -5.37 7.07
C ILE A 128 -6.96 -5.05 6.13
N TYR A 129 -8.18 -4.94 6.66
CA TYR A 129 -9.38 -4.61 5.90
C TYR A 129 -10.41 -3.91 6.79
N PRO A 130 -11.22 -2.98 6.24
CA PRO A 130 -12.21 -2.27 7.02
C PRO A 130 -13.32 -3.23 7.48
N VAL A 131 -13.61 -3.21 8.78
CA VAL A 131 -14.63 -4.08 9.37
C VAL A 131 -15.96 -3.35 9.47
N THR A 132 -15.92 -2.02 9.61
CA THR A 132 -17.11 -1.19 9.73
C THR A 132 -17.85 -1.08 8.40
N LEU A 133 -19.18 -0.94 8.45
CA LEU A 133 -19.99 -0.73 7.25
C LEU A 133 -19.53 0.54 6.50
N THR A 134 -19.29 1.62 7.25
CA THR A 134 -18.79 2.89 6.71
C THR A 134 -17.43 2.73 6.05
N GLY A 135 -16.48 2.05 6.70
CA GLY A 135 -15.15 1.81 6.17
C GLY A 135 -15.20 0.99 4.87
N LYS A 136 -16.09 0.00 4.77
CA LYS A 136 -16.29 -0.77 3.53
C LYS A 136 -16.81 0.09 2.39
N VAL A 137 -17.81 0.93 2.62
CA VAL A 137 -18.35 1.85 1.59
C VAL A 137 -17.28 2.85 1.14
N VAL A 138 -16.57 3.45 2.09
CA VAL A 138 -15.45 4.37 1.81
C VAL A 138 -14.35 3.67 1.01
N CYS A 139 -14.02 2.41 1.34
CA CYS A 139 -13.03 1.62 0.60
C CYS A 139 -13.42 1.40 -0.85
N VAL A 140 -14.70 1.13 -1.14
CA VAL A 140 -15.16 0.98 -2.54
C VAL A 140 -14.98 2.29 -3.31
N ILE A 141 -15.41 3.42 -2.74
CA ILE A 141 -15.27 4.73 -3.36
C ILE A 141 -13.79 5.09 -3.56
N TYR A 142 -12.96 4.82 -2.55
CA TYR A 142 -11.52 5.03 -2.58
C TYR A 142 -10.83 4.17 -3.65
N ALA A 143 -11.25 2.92 -3.83
CA ALA A 143 -10.72 2.05 -4.89
C ALA A 143 -11.12 2.55 -6.28
N MET A 144 -12.37 3.01 -6.47
CA MET A 144 -12.85 3.52 -7.75
C MET A 144 -12.04 4.70 -8.28
N VAL A 145 -11.56 5.59 -7.40
CA VAL A 145 -10.72 6.73 -7.78
C VAL A 145 -9.24 6.36 -7.80
N GLY A 146 -8.79 5.55 -6.84
CA GLY A 146 -7.39 5.17 -6.68
C GLY A 146 -6.86 4.29 -7.81
N ILE A 147 -7.66 3.34 -8.31
CA ILE A 147 -7.22 2.41 -9.36
C ILE A 147 -6.92 3.16 -10.68
N PRO A 148 -7.82 3.99 -11.23
CA PRO A 148 -7.50 4.80 -12.41
C PRO A 148 -6.29 5.71 -12.20
N LEU A 149 -6.16 6.34 -11.02
CA LEU A 149 -5.02 7.20 -10.69
C LEU A 149 -3.70 6.41 -10.72
N MET A 150 -3.67 5.21 -10.12
CA MET A 150 -2.50 4.34 -10.14
C MET A 150 -2.14 3.92 -11.57
N LEU A 151 -3.14 3.60 -12.40
CA LEU A 151 -2.90 3.25 -13.80
C LEU A 151 -2.23 4.39 -14.57
N LEU A 152 -2.70 5.63 -14.41
CA LEU A 152 -2.07 6.81 -15.04
C LEU A 152 -0.61 6.95 -14.63
N ILE A 153 -0.29 6.70 -13.36
CA ILE A 153 1.07 6.80 -12.84
C ILE A 153 1.95 5.68 -13.37
N ILE A 154 1.43 4.45 -13.48
CA ILE A 154 2.19 3.34 -14.06
C ILE A 154 2.56 3.64 -15.52
N LEU A 155 1.65 4.22 -16.30
CA LEU A 155 1.92 4.61 -17.69
C LEU A 155 3.03 5.67 -17.74
N ASP A 156 2.89 6.71 -16.93
CA ASP A 156 3.82 7.84 -16.87
C ASP A 156 5.23 7.43 -16.42
N VAL A 157 5.32 6.65 -15.34
CA VAL A 157 6.57 6.09 -14.82
C VAL A 157 7.17 5.08 -15.81
N GLY A 158 6.33 4.32 -16.51
CA GLY A 158 6.75 3.38 -17.55
C GLY A 158 7.46 4.08 -18.71
N ASP A 159 6.90 5.18 -19.21
CA ASP A 159 7.52 5.98 -20.27
C ASP A 159 8.84 6.61 -19.82
N PHE A 160 8.88 7.15 -18.60
CA PHE A 160 10.10 7.68 -18.00
C PHE A 160 11.18 6.59 -17.88
N LEU A 161 10.82 5.41 -17.38
CA LEU A 161 11.72 4.26 -17.26
C LEU A 161 12.26 3.84 -18.63
N ALA A 162 11.42 3.78 -19.66
CA ALA A 162 11.83 3.41 -21.02
C ALA A 162 12.88 4.37 -21.58
N VAL A 163 12.71 5.68 -21.39
CA VAL A 163 13.68 6.70 -21.80
C VAL A 163 15.01 6.54 -21.06
N VAL A 164 14.95 6.29 -19.74
CA VAL A 164 16.15 6.06 -18.91
C VAL A 164 16.87 4.79 -19.34
N MET A 165 16.14 3.70 -19.59
CA MET A 165 16.71 2.43 -20.06
C MET A 165 17.35 2.57 -21.43
N PHE A 166 16.68 3.20 -22.40
CA PHE A 166 17.23 3.43 -23.73
C PHE A 166 18.50 4.30 -23.67
N SER A 167 18.49 5.33 -22.83
CA SER A 167 19.65 6.19 -22.61
C SER A 167 20.82 5.42 -21.99
N SER A 168 20.56 4.57 -21.00
CA SER A 168 21.56 3.76 -20.32
C SER A 168 22.14 2.69 -21.26
N TYR A 169 21.27 1.97 -21.98
CA TYR A 169 21.67 1.00 -22.99
C TYR A 169 22.54 1.64 -24.07
N SER A 170 22.15 2.80 -24.60
CA SER A 170 22.94 3.52 -25.62
C SER A 170 24.31 3.94 -25.11
N ARG A 171 24.43 4.35 -23.84
CA ARG A 171 25.72 4.68 -23.21
C ARG A 171 26.59 3.44 -23.05
N ILE A 172 26.01 2.35 -22.51
CA ILE A 172 26.70 1.07 -22.33
C ILE A 172 27.15 0.49 -23.67
N HIS A 173 26.31 0.53 -24.69
CA HIS A 173 26.65 0.06 -26.03
C HIS A 173 27.81 0.86 -26.65
N LYS A 174 27.80 2.20 -26.52
CA LYS A 174 28.91 3.05 -26.96
C LYS A 174 30.20 2.74 -26.20
N LEU A 175 30.12 2.57 -24.88
CA LEU A 175 31.25 2.19 -24.04
C LEU A 175 31.80 0.81 -24.45
N TYR A 176 30.92 -0.19 -24.62
CA TYR A 176 31.29 -1.52 -25.08
C TYR A 176 31.99 -1.48 -26.44
N LYS A 177 31.46 -0.72 -27.40
CA LYS A 177 32.06 -0.55 -28.73
C LYS A 177 33.42 0.16 -28.67
N ALA A 178 33.56 1.20 -27.83
CA ALA A 178 34.81 1.92 -27.63
C ALA A 178 35.88 1.06 -26.95
N LEU A 179 35.51 0.19 -26.01
CA LEU A 179 36.40 -0.79 -25.40
C LEU A 179 36.85 -1.84 -26.42
N ARG A 180 35.93 -2.35 -27.24
CA ARG A 180 36.24 -3.34 -28.28
C ARG A 180 37.09 -2.81 -29.43
N SER A 181 37.02 -1.52 -29.77
CA SER A 181 37.86 -0.96 -30.84
C SER A 181 39.28 -0.60 -30.39
N LYS A 182 39.59 -0.74 -29.09
CA LYS A 182 40.90 -0.42 -28.51
C LYS A 182 41.73 -1.69 -28.21
N THR A 183 41.13 -2.86 -28.32
CA THR A 183 41.78 -4.19 -28.26
C THR A 183 41.92 -4.72 -29.68
#